data_AF-A0A357V9C9-F1
#
_entry.id   AF-A0A357V9C9-F1
#
_cell.length_a   1.000
_cell.length_b   1.000
_cell.length_c   1.000
_cell.angle_alpha   90.00
_cell.angle_beta   90.00
_cell.angle_gamma   90.00
#
_symmetry.space_group_name_H-M   'P 1'
#
loop_
_entity.id
_entity.type
_entity.pdbx_description
1 polymer ?
#
loop_
_entity_poly.entity_id
_entity_poly.type
_entity_poly.pdbx_seq_one_letter_code
_entity_poly.pdbx_strand_id
1 'polypeptide(L)' 'AIAEAVRLLAGAKKPIIYAGGGVINSGPKASKLLQDLVKLSGAPCTLTLMGLGAYPASDKQFVGMLGMHG' A
#
# COMPACT_ATOMS: atom_id res chain seq x y z
N ALA A 1 -4.62 -16.93 8.46
CA ALA A 1 -4.83 -15.86 7.47
C ALA A 1 -3.61 -14.92 7.35
N ILE A 2 -3.24 -14.17 8.40
CA ILE A 2 -2.14 -13.19 8.32
C ILE A 2 -0.78 -13.82 7.97
N ALA A 3 -0.37 -14.89 8.67
CA ALA A 3 0.91 -15.54 8.40
C ALA A 3 1.05 -16.05 6.94
N GLU A 4 -0.07 -16.50 6.36
CA GLU A 4 -0.09 -16.96 4.96
C GLU A 4 0.05 -15.79 3.98
N ALA A 5 -0.61 -14.66 4.24
CA ALA A 5 -0.44 -13.45 3.44
C ALA A 5 1.02 -12.94 3.47
N VAL A 6 1.68 -13.00 4.64
CA VAL A 6 3.09 -12.65 4.78
C VAL A 6 3.97 -13.60 3.98
N ARG A 7 3.73 -14.92 4.04
CA ARG A 7 4.47 -15.93 3.27
C ARG A 7 4.35 -15.69 1.77
N LEU A 8 3.14 -15.39 1.29
CA LEU A 8 2.88 -15.09 -0.11
C LEU A 8 3.56 -13.79 -0.56
N LEU A 9 3.49 -12.73 0.26
CA LEU A 9 4.14 -11.45 -0.04
C LEU A 9 5.66 -11.61 -0.11
N ALA A 10 6.27 -12.30 0.85
CA ALA A 10 7.72 -12.51 0.91
C ALA A 10 8.26 -13.41 -0.22
N GLY A 11 7.45 -14.37 -0.69
CA GLY A 11 7.81 -15.26 -1.79
C GLY A 11 7.50 -14.72 -3.19
N ALA A 12 6.82 -13.57 -3.30
CA ALA A 12 6.41 -13.02 -4.58
C ALA A 12 7.61 -12.42 -5.35
N LYS A 13 7.69 -12.70 -6.66
CA LYS A 13 8.77 -12.17 -7.51
C LYS A 13 8.63 -10.66 -7.77
N LYS A 14 7.39 -10.16 -7.88
CA LYS A 14 7.05 -8.75 -8.18
C LYS A 14 5.77 -8.36 -7.43
N PRO A 15 5.80 -8.25 -6.09
CA PRO A 15 4.62 -7.87 -5.31
C PRO A 15 4.22 -6.42 -5.56
N ILE A 16 2.95 -6.11 -5.31
CA ILE A 16 2.44 -4.74 -5.24
C ILE A 16 1.48 -4.63 -4.05
N ILE A 17 1.53 -3.51 -3.36
CA ILE A 17 0.55 -3.17 -2.32
C ILE A 17 -0.49 -2.24 -2.94
N TYR A 18 -1.75 -2.66 -2.92
CA TYR A 18 -2.87 -1.87 -3.42
C TYR A 18 -3.79 -1.48 -2.28
N ALA A 19 -3.76 -0.21 -1.87
CA ALA A 19 -4.50 0.28 -0.72
C ALA A 19 -5.73 1.13 -1.12
N GLY A 20 -6.84 0.92 -0.40
CA GLY A 20 -8.11 1.60 -0.62
C GLY A 20 -8.51 2.53 0.52
N GLY A 21 -9.70 3.12 0.41
CA GLY A 21 -10.26 4.02 1.44
C GLY A 21 -10.47 3.39 2.82
N GLY A 22 -10.44 2.06 2.94
CA GLY A 22 -10.42 1.38 4.23
C GLY A 22 -9.23 1.80 5.12
N VAL A 23 -8.08 2.14 4.53
CA VAL A 23 -6.91 2.63 5.29
C VAL A 23 -7.20 4.03 5.85
N ILE A 24 -7.78 4.92 5.06
CA ILE A 24 -8.21 6.26 5.49
C ILE A 24 -9.24 6.15 6.63
N ASN A 25 -10.27 5.33 6.44
CA ASN A 25 -11.34 5.14 7.41
C ASN A 25 -10.84 4.52 8.72
N SER A 26 -9.73 3.78 8.69
CA SER A 26 -9.08 3.21 9.87
C SER A 26 -8.18 4.22 10.62
N GLY A 27 -8.08 5.46 10.13
CA GLY A 27 -7.43 6.57 10.78
C GLY A 27 -5.90 6.66 10.57
N PRO A 28 -5.25 7.70 11.11
CA PRO A 28 -3.85 8.03 10.81
C PRO A 28 -2.84 6.92 11.16
N LYS A 29 -3.14 6.12 12.19
CA LYS A 29 -2.30 4.97 12.58
C LYS A 29 -2.24 3.92 11.48
N ALA A 30 -3.34 3.69 10.76
CA ALA A 30 -3.37 2.74 9.65
C ALA A 30 -2.51 3.22 8.47
N SER A 31 -2.56 4.51 8.13
CA SER A 31 -1.68 5.10 7.11
C SER A 31 -0.19 4.97 7.49
N LYS A 32 0.15 5.15 8.78
CA LYS A 32 1.52 4.93 9.25
C LYS A 32 1.95 3.47 9.13
N LEU A 33 1.08 2.53 9.51
CA LEU A 33 1.35 1.09 9.39
C LEU A 33 1.46 0.64 7.93
N LEU A 34 0.64 1.18 7.03
CA LEU A 34 0.79 0.99 5.59
C LEU A 34 2.17 1.48 5.15
N GLN A 35 2.59 2.65 5.61
CA GLN A 35 3.89 3.19 5.24
C GLN A 35 5.04 2.27 5.68
N ASP A 36 4.96 1.74 6.90
CA ASP A 36 5.97 0.84 7.44
C ASP A 36 6.00 -0.50 6.70
N LEU A 37 4.83 -1.05 6.36
CA LEU A 37 4.72 -2.28 5.57
C LEU A 37 5.30 -2.12 4.15
N VAL A 38 4.99 -1.01 3.47
CA VAL A 38 5.52 -0.73 2.12
C VAL A 38 7.04 -0.62 2.17
N LYS A 39 7.59 0.13 3.12
CA LYS A 39 9.05 0.26 3.29
C LYS A 39 9.73 -1.07 3.63
N LEU A 40 9.13 -1.86 4.53
CA LEU A 40 9.67 -3.15 4.93
C LEU A 40 9.65 -4.17 3.79
N SER A 41 8.57 -4.20 3.02
CA SER A 41 8.41 -5.16 1.93
C SER A 41 9.25 -4.83 0.69
N GLY A 42 9.64 -3.56 0.51
CA GLY A 42 10.28 -3.07 -0.71
C GLY A 42 9.37 -3.08 -1.94
N ALA A 43 8.09 -3.45 -1.78
CA ALA A 43 7.13 -3.49 -2.86
C ALA A 43 6.70 -2.06 -3.26
N PRO A 44 6.37 -1.80 -4.54
CA PRO A 44 5.64 -0.60 -4.91
C PRO A 44 4.24 -0.57 -4.28
N CYS A 45 3.73 0.63 -4.06
CA CYS A 45 2.41 0.90 -3.51
C CYS A 45 1.60 1.77 -4.47
N THR A 46 0.34 1.40 -4.69
CA THR A 46 -0.64 2.22 -5.40
C THR A 46 -1.89 2.40 -4.55
N LEU A 47 -2.61 3.49 -4.79
CA LEU A 47 -3.81 3.85 -4.06
C LEU A 47 -5.01 3.89 -5.00
N THR A 48 -6.18 3.46 -4.52
CA THR A 48 -7.45 3.82 -5.17
C THR A 48 -7.68 5.33 -5.04
N LEU A 49 -8.63 5.89 -5.81
CA LEU A 49 -9.10 7.26 -5.59
C LEU A 49 -9.49 7.53 -4.12
N MET A 50 -10.15 6.57 -3.47
CA MET A 50 -10.57 6.70 -2.07
C MET A 50 -9.46 6.46 -1.06
N GLY A 51 -8.32 5.94 -1.48
CA GLY A 51 -7.15 5.73 -0.65
C GLY A 51 -6.17 6.89 -0.68
N LEU A 52 -6.39 7.91 -1.54
CA LEU A 52 -5.48 9.05 -1.65
C LEU A 52 -5.26 9.72 -0.29
N GLY A 53 -3.99 9.94 0.04
CA GLY A 53 -3.55 10.42 1.36
C GLY A 53 -3.13 9.32 2.35
N ALA A 54 -3.39 8.04 2.05
CA ALA A 54 -2.99 6.93 2.92
C ALA A 54 -1.48 6.62 2.86
N TYR A 55 -0.80 7.00 1.76
CA TYR A 55 0.63 6.83 1.57
C TYR A 55 1.22 8.12 0.92
N PRO A 56 2.43 8.57 1.28
CA PRO A 56 2.98 9.82 0.76
C PRO A 56 3.28 9.72 -0.74
N ALA A 57 2.75 10.68 -1.52
CA ALA A 57 2.95 10.72 -2.97
C ALA A 57 4.40 11.01 -3.40
N SER A 58 5.22 11.58 -2.51
CA SER A 58 6.63 11.87 -2.75
C SER A 58 7.56 10.67 -2.51
N ASP A 59 7.06 9.57 -1.94
CA ASP A 59 7.86 8.40 -1.66
C ASP A 59 8.11 7.60 -2.95
N LYS A 60 9.36 7.20 -3.19
CA LYS A 60 9.78 6.51 -4.42
C LYS A 60 9.05 5.19 -4.70
N GLN A 61 8.47 4.57 -3.67
CA GLN A 61 7.70 3.33 -3.83
C GLN A 61 6.25 3.60 -4.25
N PHE A 62 5.79 4.86 -4.25
CA PHE A 62 4.47 5.20 -4.75
C PHE A 62 4.48 5.26 -6.28
N VAL A 63 3.65 4.43 -6.91
CA VAL A 63 3.57 4.33 -8.38
C VAL A 63 2.35 5.02 -8.97
N GLY A 64 1.74 5.93 -8.22
CA GLY A 64 0.56 6.67 -8.64
C GLY A 64 -0.76 6.04 -8.20
N MET A 65 -1.85 6.72 -8.57
CA MET A 65 -3.21 6.27 -8.30
C MET A 65 -3.60 5.22 -9.35
N LEU A 66 -4.27 4.13 -8.96
CA LEU A 66 -4.80 3.17 -9.95
C LEU A 66 -6.24 3.57 -10.31
N GLY A 67 -6.51 3.73 -11.61
CA GLY A 67 -7.86 3.98 -12.15
C GLY A 67 -7.82 4.40 -13.61
N MET A 68 -8.95 4.87 -14.15
CA MET A 68 -9.03 5.33 -15.55
C MET A 68 -8.20 6.60 -15.86
N HIS A 69 -7.65 7.26 -14.84
CA HIS A 69 -6.85 8.48 -14.94
C HIS A 69 -5.62 8.42 -14.03
N GLY A 70 -5.12 7.22 -13.80
CA GLY A 70 -4.02 6.92 -12.88
C GLY A 70 -2.64 7.30 -13.40
#